data_AF-A0A3D0N8N7-F1
#
_entry.id   AF-A0A3D0N8N7-F1
#
_cell.length_a   1.000
_cell.length_b   1.000
_cell.length_c   1.000
_cell.angle_alpha   90.00
_cell.angle_beta   90.00
_cell.angle_gamma   90.00
#
_symmetry.space_group_name_H-M   'P 1'
#
loop_
_entity.id
_entity.type
_entity.pdbx_description
1 polymer ?
#
loop_
_entity_poly.entity_id
_entity_poly.type
_entity_poly.pdbx_seq_one_letter_code
_entity_poly.pdbx_strand_id
1 'polypeptide(L)'
;ANAMRTTIGDHFHPRGDINQPVFDLYRRIYSRLQRYEPWLEGAKAVTEAAVVWPAAYPGYEWRAPSRWETFTRFLSSIKGATRALCELKWQFDLVTTYPDWSSYELLILPDWVALEGEIADRVRAHLDAGKPVLSTGWSGLDAERTGFVFDDWGLRHLGDSPHDPAFFVAGEALAEGIPEMPATLYQKGAQFEALDGTEVLAEIVAPYYNRHWDGEHGFVYLPPDRPTGEPFVTQRGRWRISATRPSSHTTSTRRCRCANSSRTCSTASCPSRWCARPGSHHSAAPPSPRRRTGACCTC
;
A
#
# COMPACT_ATOMS: atom_id res chain seq x y z
N ALA A 1 -4.67 17.95 -0.33
CA ALA A 1 -5.22 19.20 0.21
C ALA A 1 -6.74 19.05 0.26
N ASN A 2 -7.26 18.70 1.43
CA ASN A 2 -8.69 18.57 1.64
C ASN A 2 -9.32 19.97 1.65
N ALA A 3 -10.50 20.13 1.04
CA ALA A 3 -11.21 21.41 0.91
C ALA A 3 -10.46 22.56 0.17
N MET A 4 -9.40 22.26 -0.59
CA MET A 4 -8.74 23.27 -1.43
C MET A 4 -9.63 23.63 -2.62
N ARG A 5 -9.72 24.93 -2.94
CA ARG A 5 -10.43 25.39 -4.15
C ARG A 5 -9.76 24.80 -5.39
N THR A 6 -10.56 24.53 -6.42
CA THR A 6 -10.05 24.05 -7.69
C THR A 6 -9.22 25.12 -8.37
N THR A 7 -8.04 24.72 -8.84
CA THR A 7 -7.17 25.57 -9.66
C THR A 7 -7.03 24.93 -11.05
N ILE A 8 -6.84 25.76 -12.06
CA ILE A 8 -6.44 25.30 -13.39
C ILE A 8 -4.94 25.53 -13.50
N GLY A 9 -4.17 24.43 -13.51
CA GLY A 9 -2.76 24.45 -13.88
C GLY A 9 -2.65 24.07 -15.35
N ASP A 10 -2.43 25.05 -16.23
CA ASP A 10 -2.21 24.82 -17.66
C ASP A 10 -0.85 25.38 -18.09
N HIS A 11 -0.20 24.69 -19.01
CA HIS A 11 0.98 25.21 -19.69
C HIS A 11 0.50 25.84 -20.99
N PHE A 12 0.30 27.17 -20.95
CA PHE A 12 -0.02 27.91 -22.17
C PHE A 12 1.06 27.64 -23.22
N HIS A 13 0.61 27.33 -24.44
CA HIS A 13 1.54 27.16 -25.55
C HIS A 13 2.34 28.48 -25.71
N PRO A 14 3.67 28.46 -25.88
CA PRO A 14 4.48 29.68 -25.96
C PRO A 14 4.07 30.66 -27.06
N ARG A 15 3.28 30.21 -28.04
CA ARG A 15 2.71 31.04 -29.11
C ARG A 15 1.39 31.74 -28.74
N GLY A 16 0.81 31.43 -27.59
CA GLY A 16 -0.42 32.05 -27.08
C GLY A 16 -1.73 31.43 -27.59
N ASP A 17 -1.69 30.42 -28.45
CA ASP A 17 -2.89 29.77 -28.97
C ASP A 17 -3.64 29.00 -27.87
N ILE A 18 -4.97 29.20 -27.83
CA ILE A 18 -5.86 28.49 -26.90
C ILE A 18 -6.09 27.07 -27.40
N ASN A 19 -5.80 26.08 -26.55
CA ASN A 19 -6.14 24.68 -26.82
C ASN A 19 -7.64 24.45 -26.56
N GLN A 20 -8.46 24.62 -27.60
CA GLN A 20 -9.93 24.55 -27.49
C GLN A 20 -10.45 23.25 -26.85
N PRO A 21 -9.95 22.04 -27.21
CA PRO A 21 -10.33 20.81 -26.52
C PRO A 21 -10.10 20.81 -25.00
N VAL A 22 -9.04 21.47 -24.52
CA VAL A 22 -8.74 21.60 -23.09
C VAL A 22 -9.75 22.55 -22.42
N PHE A 23 -10.12 23.64 -23.07
CA PHE A 23 -11.15 24.55 -22.58
C PHE A 23 -12.54 23.93 -22.57
N ASP A 24 -12.89 23.08 -23.53
CA ASP A 24 -14.14 22.31 -23.51
C ASP A 24 -14.20 21.35 -22.31
N LEU A 25 -13.07 20.77 -21.93
CA LEU A 25 -12.94 19.96 -20.71
C LEU A 25 -13.14 20.83 -19.46
N TYR A 26 -12.46 21.98 -19.36
CA TYR A 26 -12.64 22.92 -18.26
C TYR A 26 -14.09 23.34 -18.10
N ARG A 27 -14.74 23.75 -19.20
CA ARG A 27 -16.16 24.13 -19.21
C ARG A 27 -17.03 23.03 -18.62
N ARG A 28 -16.82 21.77 -19.02
CA ARG A 28 -17.58 20.63 -18.53
C ARG A 28 -17.39 20.38 -17.03
N ILE A 29 -16.15 20.41 -16.54
CA ILE A 29 -15.82 20.19 -15.13
C ILE A 29 -16.37 21.34 -14.27
N TYR A 30 -16.06 22.58 -14.63
CA TYR A 30 -16.44 23.76 -13.85
C TYR A 30 -17.95 24.03 -13.90
N SER A 31 -18.66 23.73 -15.00
CA SER A 31 -20.14 23.82 -15.03
C SER A 31 -20.81 22.85 -14.06
N ARG A 32 -20.14 21.74 -13.73
CA ARG A 32 -20.61 20.80 -12.70
C ARG A 32 -20.25 21.30 -11.30
N LEU A 33 -19.01 21.75 -11.09
CA LEU A 33 -18.54 22.25 -9.79
C LEU A 33 -19.31 23.51 -9.34
N GLN A 34 -19.60 24.43 -10.26
CA GLN A 34 -20.34 25.66 -9.97
C GLN A 34 -21.70 25.38 -9.31
N ARG A 35 -22.35 24.27 -9.65
CA ARG A 35 -23.61 23.87 -9.03
C ARG A 35 -23.45 23.49 -7.56
N TYR A 36 -22.25 23.09 -7.15
CA TYR A 36 -21.91 22.72 -5.77
C TYR A 36 -21.24 23.85 -5.00
N GLU A 37 -20.97 25.01 -5.62
CA GLU A 37 -20.26 26.13 -5.00
C GLU A 37 -20.84 26.54 -3.63
N PRO A 38 -22.18 26.59 -3.41
CA PRO A 38 -22.74 26.94 -2.10
C PRO A 38 -22.34 26.00 -0.95
N TRP A 39 -21.93 24.76 -1.27
CA TRP A 39 -21.45 23.79 -0.28
C TRP A 39 -19.92 23.72 -0.19
N LEU A 40 -19.21 24.28 -1.17
CA LEU A 40 -17.75 24.30 -1.22
C LEU A 40 -17.18 25.58 -0.61
N GLU A 41 -17.93 26.68 -0.69
CA GLU A 41 -17.50 27.96 -0.15
C GLU A 41 -17.35 27.91 1.37
N GLY A 42 -16.12 28.18 1.84
CA GLY A 42 -15.80 28.16 3.28
C GLY A 42 -15.77 26.76 3.90
N ALA A 43 -15.92 25.70 3.10
CA ALA A 43 -15.82 24.33 3.57
C ALA A 43 -14.44 24.11 4.21
N LYS A 44 -14.44 23.49 5.38
CA LYS A 44 -13.22 23.08 6.09
C LYS A 44 -13.17 21.56 6.13
N ALA A 45 -12.00 21.02 5.86
CA ALA A 45 -11.76 19.60 6.08
C ALA A 45 -11.84 19.31 7.59
N VAL A 46 -12.50 18.21 7.95
CA VAL A 46 -12.53 17.70 9.33
C VAL A 46 -11.64 16.47 9.35
N THR A 47 -10.34 16.69 9.52
CA THR A 47 -9.32 15.65 9.47
C THR A 47 -8.87 15.26 10.87
N GLU A 48 -8.98 13.98 11.18
CA GLU A 48 -8.67 13.44 12.52
C GLU A 48 -7.21 13.00 12.63
N ALA A 49 -6.65 12.50 11.53
CA ALA A 49 -5.30 11.96 11.50
C ALA A 49 -4.34 12.79 10.64
N ALA A 50 -3.10 12.87 11.06
CA ALA A 50 -1.99 13.40 10.28
C ALA A 50 -0.97 12.30 10.00
N VAL A 51 -0.65 12.11 8.73
CA VAL A 51 0.43 11.23 8.29
C VAL A 51 1.66 12.09 8.02
N VAL A 52 2.73 11.84 8.78
CA VAL A 52 3.94 12.67 8.76
C VAL A 52 4.78 12.39 7.52
N TRP A 53 5.02 13.44 6.73
CA TRP A 53 5.89 13.45 5.56
C TRP A 53 7.18 14.24 5.87
N PRO A 54 8.32 13.57 6.11
CA PRO A 54 9.55 14.24 6.53
C PRO A 54 10.21 15.06 5.40
N ALA A 55 9.86 14.83 4.13
CA ALA A 55 10.49 15.51 2.99
C ALA A 55 9.76 16.80 2.59
N ALA A 56 9.98 17.89 3.31
CA ALA A 56 9.29 19.17 3.09
C ALA A 56 9.33 19.68 1.62
N TYR A 57 8.25 20.35 1.19
CA TYR A 57 8.17 21.02 -0.12
C TYR A 57 9.13 22.23 -0.17
N PRO A 58 9.79 22.53 -1.31
CA PRO A 58 9.70 21.90 -2.64
C PRO A 58 10.53 20.62 -2.80
N GLY A 59 11.28 20.23 -1.76
CA GLY A 59 11.95 18.94 -1.67
C GLY A 59 13.05 18.70 -2.71
N TYR A 60 13.60 19.76 -3.32
CA TYR A 60 14.64 19.61 -4.35
C TYR A 60 15.91 18.96 -3.80
N GLU A 61 16.24 19.17 -2.53
CA GLU A 61 17.35 18.49 -1.85
C GLU A 61 17.23 16.96 -1.86
N TRP A 62 16.00 16.43 -1.89
CA TRP A 62 15.72 15.00 -1.92
C TRP A 62 15.92 14.39 -3.32
N ARG A 63 16.15 15.22 -4.34
CA ARG A 63 16.53 14.76 -5.69
C ARG A 63 18.04 14.55 -5.84
N ALA A 64 18.85 14.93 -4.86
CA ALA A 64 20.28 14.64 -4.88
C ALA A 64 20.50 13.10 -4.88
N PRO A 65 21.45 12.56 -5.68
CA PRO A 65 21.72 11.12 -5.72
C PRO A 65 21.97 10.50 -4.34
N SER A 66 22.62 11.24 -3.43
CA SER A 66 22.91 10.80 -2.06
C SER A 66 21.68 10.65 -1.16
N ARG A 67 20.55 11.28 -1.51
CA ARG A 67 19.29 11.24 -0.73
C ARG A 67 18.16 10.52 -1.44
N TRP A 68 18.37 10.12 -2.70
CA TRP A 68 17.33 9.54 -3.54
C TRP A 68 16.77 8.23 -2.99
N GLU A 69 17.62 7.38 -2.40
CA GLU A 69 17.18 6.14 -1.78
C GLU A 69 16.26 6.40 -0.58
N THR A 70 16.67 7.29 0.33
CA THR A 70 15.88 7.70 1.50
C THR A 70 14.53 8.29 1.07
N PHE A 71 14.54 9.20 0.09
CA PHE A 71 13.31 9.76 -0.47
C PHE A 71 12.39 8.69 -1.04
N THR A 72 12.94 7.71 -1.76
CA THR A 72 12.16 6.61 -2.35
C THR A 72 11.51 5.75 -1.28
N ARG A 73 12.21 5.50 -0.15
CA ARG A 73 11.65 4.79 1.01
C ARG A 73 10.48 5.57 1.62
N PHE A 74 10.66 6.87 1.90
CA PHE A 74 9.60 7.73 2.41
C PHE A 74 8.37 7.72 1.49
N LEU A 75 8.60 7.92 0.18
CA LEU A 75 7.55 7.94 -0.82
C LEU A 75 6.79 6.60 -0.88
N SER A 76 7.50 5.48 -0.77
CA SER A 76 6.88 4.16 -0.75
C SER A 76 5.96 3.98 0.46
N SER A 77 6.43 4.35 1.65
CA SER A 77 5.67 4.15 2.89
C SER A 77 4.46 5.06 2.98
N ILE A 78 4.57 6.29 2.47
CA ILE A 78 3.45 7.22 2.39
C ILE A 78 2.40 6.78 1.38
N LYS A 79 2.81 6.21 0.24
CA LYS A 79 1.86 5.57 -0.69
C LYS A 79 1.10 4.42 -0.01
N GLY A 80 1.81 3.60 0.78
CA GLY A 80 1.22 2.52 1.56
C GLY A 80 0.18 3.02 2.57
N ALA A 81 0.58 3.94 3.44
CA ALA A 81 -0.30 4.54 4.44
C ALA A 81 -1.51 5.25 3.80
N THR A 82 -1.28 6.06 2.77
CA THR A 82 -2.34 6.75 2.01
C THR A 82 -3.35 5.74 1.45
N ARG A 83 -2.87 4.64 0.86
CA ARG A 83 -3.75 3.60 0.31
C ARG A 83 -4.57 2.92 1.40
N ALA A 84 -3.94 2.52 2.51
CA ALA A 84 -4.63 1.88 3.63
C ALA A 84 -5.74 2.80 4.19
N LEU A 85 -5.42 4.05 4.50
CA LEU A 85 -6.39 5.02 5.04
C LEU A 85 -7.51 5.34 4.03
N CYS A 86 -7.21 5.43 2.73
CA CYS A 86 -8.22 5.60 1.69
C CYS A 86 -9.17 4.39 1.56
N GLU A 87 -8.65 3.17 1.73
CA GLU A 87 -9.45 1.94 1.72
C GLU A 87 -10.35 1.88 2.97
N LEU A 88 -9.84 2.29 4.13
CA LEU A 88 -10.59 2.45 5.39
C LEU A 88 -11.58 3.63 5.39
N LYS A 89 -11.55 4.50 4.38
CA LYS A 89 -12.36 5.74 4.31
C LYS A 89 -12.09 6.70 5.47
N TRP A 90 -10.89 6.66 6.04
CA TRP A 90 -10.49 7.56 7.10
C TRP A 90 -10.02 8.89 6.51
N GLN A 91 -10.44 10.02 7.10
CA GLN A 91 -9.98 11.35 6.70
C GLN A 91 -8.63 11.66 7.36
N PHE A 92 -7.64 12.00 6.53
CA PHE A 92 -6.29 12.35 6.98
C PHE A 92 -5.68 13.45 6.13
N ASP A 93 -4.68 14.14 6.70
CA ASP A 93 -3.79 15.03 5.97
C ASP A 93 -2.37 14.44 5.89
N LEU A 94 -1.67 14.76 4.81
CA LEU A 94 -0.22 14.56 4.71
C LEU A 94 0.47 15.85 5.16
N VAL A 95 1.20 15.77 6.27
CA VAL A 95 1.76 16.96 6.93
C VAL A 95 3.28 16.97 6.90
N THR A 96 3.85 18.12 6.56
CA THR A 96 5.27 18.43 6.82
C THR A 96 5.35 19.19 8.15
N THR A 97 6.49 19.83 8.43
CA THR A 97 6.60 20.81 9.53
C THR A 97 5.92 22.15 9.24
N TYR A 98 5.32 22.36 8.05
CA TYR A 98 4.64 23.61 7.74
C TYR A 98 3.29 23.79 8.47
N PRO A 99 2.31 22.87 8.35
CA PRO A 99 1.05 22.98 9.09
C PRO A 99 1.25 22.71 10.58
N ASP A 100 0.38 23.24 11.44
CA ASP A 100 0.31 22.87 12.85
C ASP A 100 -0.18 21.42 13.02
N TRP A 101 0.37 20.71 14.01
CA TRP A 101 0.00 19.32 14.30
C TRP A 101 -0.94 19.19 15.50
N SER A 102 -1.14 20.27 16.27
CA SER A 102 -1.91 20.24 17.52
C SER A 102 -3.39 19.88 17.32
N SER A 103 -3.94 20.18 16.13
CA SER A 103 -5.34 19.94 15.79
C SER A 103 -5.66 18.48 15.47
N TYR A 104 -4.67 17.65 15.16
CA TYR A 104 -4.91 16.24 14.85
C TYR A 104 -5.07 15.44 16.13
N GLU A 105 -5.94 14.43 16.10
CA GLU A 105 -6.19 13.51 17.21
C GLU A 105 -5.29 12.27 17.12
N LEU A 106 -4.77 11.96 15.93
CA LEU A 106 -3.84 10.84 15.71
C LEU A 106 -2.67 11.29 14.83
N LEU A 107 -1.45 11.02 15.26
CA LEU A 107 -0.28 11.08 14.37
C LEU A 107 0.10 9.68 13.87
N ILE A 108 0.44 9.60 12.59
CA ILE A 108 0.90 8.37 11.94
C ILE A 108 2.31 8.61 11.40
N LEU A 109 3.25 7.79 11.84
CA LEU A 109 4.65 7.79 11.43
C LEU A 109 4.93 6.55 10.54
N PRO A 110 4.88 6.69 9.21
CA PRO A 110 4.96 5.54 8.30
C PRO A 110 6.40 5.07 8.02
N ASP A 111 6.74 3.89 8.54
CA ASP A 111 7.92 3.03 8.33
C ASP A 111 9.33 3.60 8.49
N TRP A 112 9.58 4.85 8.12
CA TRP A 112 10.92 5.42 7.97
C TRP A 112 11.03 6.83 8.55
N VAL A 113 10.07 7.28 9.35
CA VAL A 113 10.12 8.64 9.93
C VAL A 113 11.07 8.66 11.13
N ALA A 114 12.31 9.09 10.88
CA ALA A 114 13.26 9.40 11.94
C ALA A 114 12.79 10.61 12.75
N LEU A 115 13.00 10.57 14.06
CA LEU A 115 12.67 11.68 14.95
C LEU A 115 13.92 12.53 15.19
N GLU A 116 14.02 13.61 14.42
CA GLU A 116 15.10 14.60 14.53
C GLU A 116 14.53 16.03 14.55
N GLY A 117 15.19 16.93 15.27
CA GLY A 117 14.84 18.35 15.36
C GLY A 117 13.35 18.61 15.59
N GLU A 118 12.76 19.45 14.74
CA GLU A 118 11.36 19.87 14.87
C GLU A 118 10.35 18.71 14.78
N ILE A 119 10.65 17.64 14.05
CA ILE A 119 9.75 16.46 13.97
C ILE A 119 9.70 15.79 15.34
N ALA A 120 10.85 15.59 16.00
CA ALA A 120 10.91 15.01 17.33
C ALA A 120 10.13 15.86 18.35
N ASP A 121 10.36 17.18 18.33
CA ASP A 121 9.70 18.13 19.25
C ASP A 121 8.17 18.08 19.11
N ARG A 122 7.66 18.01 17.88
CA ARG A 122 6.21 17.94 17.63
C ARG A 122 5.60 16.60 18.02
N VAL A 123 6.31 15.48 17.80
CA VAL A 123 5.86 14.17 18.29
C VAL A 123 5.83 14.15 19.81
N ARG A 124 6.86 14.71 20.47
CA ARG A 124 6.90 14.85 21.94
C ARG A 124 5.71 15.67 22.44
N ALA A 125 5.44 16.84 21.84
CA ALA A 125 4.31 17.68 22.23
C ALA A 125 2.95 16.95 22.06
N HIS A 126 2.79 16.15 21.00
CA HIS A 126 1.58 15.36 20.78
C HIS A 126 1.41 14.25 21.83
N LEU A 127 2.50 13.59 22.19
CA LEU A 127 2.52 12.58 23.27
C LEU A 127 2.22 13.19 24.64
N ASP A 128 2.81 14.35 24.95
CA ASP A 128 2.62 15.05 26.23
C ASP A 128 1.19 15.59 26.37
N ALA A 129 0.53 15.90 25.24
CA ALA A 129 -0.90 16.20 25.18
C ALA A 129 -1.80 14.96 25.40
N GLY A 130 -1.21 13.77 25.57
CA GLY A 130 -1.93 12.52 25.78
C GLY A 130 -2.59 11.95 24.52
N LYS A 131 -2.19 12.42 23.34
CA LYS A 131 -2.76 12.01 22.05
C LYS A 131 -1.99 10.82 21.43
N PRO A 132 -2.67 9.95 20.67
CA PRO A 132 -2.06 8.77 20.08
C PRO A 132 -1.11 9.00 18.92
N VAL A 133 -0.10 8.13 18.88
CA VAL A 133 0.85 8.02 17.78
C VAL A 133 0.91 6.56 17.33
N LEU A 134 0.59 6.33 16.05
CA LEU A 134 0.82 5.07 15.37
C LEU A 134 2.18 5.13 14.66
N SER A 135 3.13 4.33 15.12
CA SER A 135 4.44 4.19 14.49
C SER A 135 4.53 2.86 13.76
N THR A 136 5.10 2.85 12.56
CA THR A 136 5.38 1.60 11.85
C THR A 136 6.84 1.50 11.44
N GLY A 137 7.33 0.26 11.27
CA GLY A 137 8.68 -0.03 10.82
C GLY A 137 9.75 0.61 11.69
N TRP A 138 10.68 1.34 11.08
CA TRP A 138 11.77 2.07 11.71
C TRP A 138 11.38 3.49 12.15
N SER A 139 10.10 3.85 12.10
CA SER A 139 9.66 5.17 12.57
C SER A 139 9.76 5.29 14.09
N GLY A 140 10.12 6.48 14.57
CA GLY A 140 10.34 6.71 16.01
C GLY A 140 11.80 6.54 16.45
N LEU A 141 12.66 6.01 15.58
CA LEU A 141 14.10 5.90 15.82
C LEU A 141 14.83 7.22 15.57
N ASP A 142 16.06 7.32 16.08
CA ASP A 142 17.01 8.37 15.71
C ASP A 142 17.43 8.27 14.23
N ALA A 143 18.14 9.29 13.72
CA ALA A 143 18.55 9.36 12.32
C ALA A 143 19.54 8.24 11.94
N GLU A 144 20.37 7.81 12.90
CA GLU A 144 21.35 6.74 12.78
C GLU A 144 20.72 5.33 12.87
N ARG A 145 19.45 5.24 13.27
CA ARG A 145 18.68 4.03 13.58
C ARG A 145 19.31 3.17 14.68
N THR A 146 19.90 3.82 15.70
CA THR A 146 20.50 3.11 16.84
C THR A 146 19.48 2.76 17.91
N GLY A 147 18.49 3.62 18.15
CA GLY A 147 17.42 3.37 19.11
C GLY A 147 16.22 4.28 18.93
N PHE A 148 15.18 4.00 19.72
CA PHE A 148 14.01 4.87 19.82
C PHE A 148 14.36 6.15 20.57
N VAL A 149 13.92 7.30 20.06
CA VAL A 149 14.24 8.61 20.65
C VAL A 149 13.55 8.81 22.01
N PHE A 150 12.42 8.14 22.24
CA PHE A 150 11.64 8.27 23.46
C PHE A 150 11.42 6.93 24.17
N ASP A 151 11.73 6.83 25.46
CA ASP A 151 11.46 5.61 26.24
C ASP A 151 9.97 5.23 26.28
N ASP A 152 9.14 6.26 26.12
CA ASP A 152 7.71 6.24 25.87
C ASP A 152 7.21 5.16 24.91
N TRP A 153 8.00 4.76 23.92
CA TRP A 153 7.64 3.71 22.96
C TRP A 153 7.54 2.33 23.63
N GLY A 154 8.29 2.08 24.71
CA GLY A 154 8.31 0.77 25.36
C GLY A 154 9.02 -0.32 24.58
N LEU A 155 9.86 0.06 23.62
CA LEU A 155 10.53 -0.86 22.74
C LEU A 155 12.03 -0.61 22.75
N ARG A 156 12.79 -1.69 22.65
CA ARG A 156 14.22 -1.65 22.35
C ARG A 156 14.45 -2.14 20.93
N HIS A 157 15.16 -1.35 20.13
CA HIS A 157 15.52 -1.70 18.76
C HIS A 157 16.71 -2.67 18.77
N LEU A 158 16.58 -3.79 18.06
CA LEU A 158 17.61 -4.83 17.95
C LEU A 158 18.28 -4.85 16.57
N GLY A 159 17.80 -4.04 15.63
CA GLY A 159 18.29 -3.96 14.26
C GLY A 159 17.24 -4.40 13.24
N ASP A 160 17.69 -4.81 12.06
CA ASP A 160 16.80 -5.40 11.07
C ASP A 160 16.37 -6.81 11.49
N SER A 161 15.14 -7.19 11.13
CA SER A 161 14.64 -8.55 11.36
C SER A 161 15.54 -9.59 10.68
N PRO A 162 15.89 -10.69 11.37
CA PRO A 162 16.59 -11.81 10.75
C PRO A 162 15.68 -12.62 9.82
N HIS A 163 14.39 -12.29 9.68
CA HIS A 163 13.42 -13.01 8.88
C HIS A 163 12.97 -12.19 7.66
N ASP A 164 13.17 -12.72 6.45
CA ASP A 164 12.69 -12.11 5.18
C ASP A 164 12.29 -13.20 4.18
N PRO A 165 11.00 -13.38 3.87
CA PRO A 165 9.84 -12.78 4.53
C PRO A 165 9.68 -13.25 5.98
N ALA A 166 8.82 -12.57 6.72
CA ALA A 166 8.33 -13.02 8.03
C ALA A 166 6.83 -13.36 7.95
N PHE A 167 6.28 -13.91 9.02
CA PHE A 167 4.85 -14.07 9.20
C PHE A 167 4.44 -13.42 10.51
N PHE A 168 3.15 -13.16 10.70
CA PHE A 168 2.63 -12.79 12.01
C PHE A 168 1.35 -13.55 12.34
N VAL A 169 1.10 -13.70 13.63
CA VAL A 169 -0.19 -14.14 14.17
C VAL A 169 -0.74 -13.01 15.03
N ALA A 170 -1.99 -12.64 14.77
CA ALA A 170 -2.68 -11.62 15.56
C ALA A 170 -3.13 -12.21 16.89
N GLY A 171 -2.92 -11.46 17.98
CA GLY A 171 -3.55 -11.74 19.26
C GLY A 171 -5.05 -11.39 19.23
N GLU A 172 -5.78 -11.76 20.28
CA GLU A 172 -7.24 -11.61 20.35
C GLU A 172 -7.72 -10.18 20.07
N ALA A 173 -6.97 -9.17 20.56
CA ALA A 173 -7.30 -7.76 20.35
C ALA A 173 -7.26 -7.29 18.88
N LEU A 174 -6.55 -8.02 18.01
CA LEU A 174 -6.40 -7.71 16.58
C LEU A 174 -6.99 -8.80 15.66
N ALA A 175 -7.61 -9.83 16.22
CA ALA A 175 -8.06 -11.00 15.46
C ALA A 175 -9.24 -10.70 14.51
N GLU A 176 -10.02 -9.65 14.76
CA GLU A 176 -11.17 -9.31 13.93
C GLU A 176 -10.76 -9.04 12.47
N GLY A 177 -11.32 -9.82 11.54
CA GLY A 177 -11.03 -9.69 10.11
C GLY A 177 -9.68 -10.26 9.67
N ILE A 178 -8.87 -10.80 10.59
CA ILE A 178 -7.61 -11.48 10.30
C ILE A 178 -7.85 -12.99 10.37
N PRO A 179 -7.53 -13.76 9.31
CA PRO A 179 -7.63 -15.22 9.34
C PRO A 179 -6.81 -15.83 10.47
N GLU A 180 -7.32 -16.92 11.09
CA GLU A 180 -6.63 -17.69 12.12
C GLU A 180 -5.50 -18.56 11.51
N MET A 181 -4.51 -17.90 10.91
CA MET A 181 -3.31 -18.52 10.33
C MET A 181 -2.17 -17.49 10.28
N PRO A 182 -0.89 -17.94 10.22
CA PRO A 182 0.22 -17.02 10.01
C PRO A 182 0.06 -16.24 8.70
N ALA A 183 -0.02 -14.92 8.80
CA ALA A 183 -0.17 -14.02 7.66
C ALA A 183 1.20 -13.51 7.20
N THR A 184 1.47 -13.53 5.89
CA THR A 184 2.78 -13.20 5.32
C THR A 184 3.10 -11.71 5.37
N LEU A 185 4.33 -11.41 5.78
CA LEU A 185 5.00 -10.10 5.66
C LEU A 185 6.08 -10.21 4.58
N TYR A 186 5.80 -9.67 3.39
CA TYR A 186 6.66 -9.88 2.21
C TYR A 186 8.01 -9.15 2.23
N GLN A 187 8.10 -8.05 2.97
CA GLN A 187 9.30 -7.23 3.08
C GLN A 187 9.97 -7.45 4.43
N LYS A 188 11.30 -7.35 4.42
CA LYS A 188 12.10 -7.31 5.64
C LYS A 188 11.60 -6.21 6.58
N GLY A 189 11.43 -6.57 7.84
CA GLY A 189 11.04 -5.66 8.92
C GLY A 189 12.21 -5.26 9.82
N ALA A 190 11.91 -4.53 10.89
CA ALA A 190 12.80 -4.27 12.01
C ALA A 190 12.59 -5.32 13.12
N GLN A 191 13.57 -5.53 13.97
CA GLN A 191 13.48 -6.40 15.14
C GLN A 191 13.41 -5.54 16.40
N PHE A 192 12.46 -5.88 17.26
CA PHE A 192 12.22 -5.16 18.50
C PHE A 192 12.10 -6.12 19.68
N GLU A 193 12.40 -5.60 20.87
CA GLU A 193 12.08 -6.23 22.13
C GLU A 193 11.11 -5.34 22.91
N ALA A 194 10.03 -5.94 23.42
CA ALA A 194 9.07 -5.25 24.26
C ALA A 194 9.63 -5.08 25.67
N LEU A 195 9.60 -3.84 26.18
CA LEU A 195 9.99 -3.51 27.56
C LEU A 195 8.79 -3.63 28.51
N ASP A 196 9.07 -3.71 29.81
CA ASP A 196 8.06 -3.79 30.86
C ASP A 196 6.98 -2.69 30.74
N GLY A 197 5.72 -3.13 30.87
CA GLY A 197 4.55 -2.27 30.70
C GLY A 197 4.14 -2.04 29.24
N THR A 198 4.70 -2.81 28.31
CA THR A 198 4.31 -2.82 26.89
C THR A 198 3.57 -4.11 26.58
N GLU A 199 2.35 -3.98 26.05
CA GLU A 199 1.52 -5.10 25.64
C GLU A 199 1.90 -5.54 24.22
N VAL A 200 2.02 -6.85 23.99
CA VAL A 200 2.25 -7.43 22.67
C VAL A 200 0.90 -7.90 22.11
N LEU A 201 0.47 -7.29 21.01
CA LEU A 201 -0.82 -7.53 20.37
C LEU A 201 -0.74 -8.51 19.19
N ALA A 202 0.45 -8.74 18.66
CA ALA A 202 0.72 -9.72 17.62
C ALA A 202 2.20 -10.13 17.66
N GLU A 203 2.49 -11.35 17.24
CA GLU A 203 3.84 -11.93 17.29
C GLU A 203 4.33 -12.34 15.90
N ILE A 204 5.65 -12.27 15.71
CA ILE A 204 6.33 -12.77 14.51
C ILE A 204 6.43 -14.29 14.54
N VAL A 205 6.16 -14.91 13.39
CA VAL A 205 6.43 -16.31 13.10
C VAL A 205 7.55 -16.37 12.06
N ALA A 206 8.60 -17.14 12.36
CA ALA A 206 9.74 -17.31 11.47
C ALA A 206 9.37 -18.20 10.27
N PRO A 207 9.92 -17.95 9.08
CA PRO A 207 9.88 -18.93 8.00
C PRO A 207 10.83 -20.09 8.27
N TYR A 208 10.65 -21.22 7.58
CA TYR A 208 11.60 -22.34 7.62
C TYR A 208 13.02 -21.95 7.16
N TYR A 209 13.10 -21.04 6.19
CA TYR A 209 14.35 -20.46 5.68
C TYR A 209 14.03 -19.09 5.09
N ASN A 210 15.05 -18.24 4.94
CA ASN A 210 14.89 -16.91 4.34
C ASN A 210 14.91 -16.95 2.82
N ARG A 211 14.41 -15.87 2.23
CA ARG A 211 14.47 -15.62 0.79
C ARG A 211 15.92 -15.60 0.34
N HIS A 212 16.18 -16.36 -0.71
CA HIS A 212 17.51 -16.50 -1.27
C HIS A 212 17.43 -16.78 -2.78
N TRP A 213 18.56 -16.59 -3.45
CA TRP A 213 18.81 -17.02 -4.82
C TRP A 213 20.22 -17.58 -4.87
N ASP A 214 20.35 -18.86 -5.14
CA ASP A 214 21.64 -19.58 -5.16
C ASP A 214 22.32 -19.55 -6.54
N GLY A 215 21.69 -18.94 -7.56
CA GLY A 215 22.15 -18.97 -8.94
C GLY A 215 21.27 -19.81 -9.87
N GLU A 216 20.48 -20.72 -9.31
CA GLU A 216 19.65 -21.68 -10.06
C GLU A 216 18.19 -21.70 -9.57
N HIS A 217 17.96 -21.58 -8.26
CA HIS A 217 16.67 -21.71 -7.60
C HIS A 217 16.33 -20.44 -6.81
N GLY A 218 15.08 -20.00 -6.98
CA GLY A 218 14.50 -18.89 -6.22
C GLY A 218 13.73 -19.40 -5.00
N PHE A 219 14.21 -19.04 -3.82
CA PHE A 219 13.56 -19.35 -2.55
C PHE A 219 12.60 -18.20 -2.21
N VAL A 220 11.38 -18.21 -2.74
CA VAL A 220 10.45 -17.06 -2.65
C VAL A 220 9.08 -17.35 -2.03
N TYR A 221 8.63 -18.61 -2.02
CA TYR A 221 7.37 -19.05 -1.40
C TYR A 221 7.68 -19.94 -0.19
N LEU A 222 7.92 -19.29 0.94
CA LEU A 222 8.49 -19.91 2.12
C LEU A 222 7.36 -20.23 3.10
N PRO A 223 7.23 -21.46 3.63
CA PRO A 223 6.22 -21.75 4.63
C PRO A 223 6.61 -21.18 6.01
N PRO A 224 5.62 -20.83 6.86
CA PRO A 224 5.86 -20.52 8.27
C PRO A 224 6.34 -21.77 9.01
N ASP A 225 7.28 -21.62 9.95
CA ASP A 225 7.86 -22.71 10.77
C ASP A 225 7.40 -22.62 12.23
N ARG A 226 7.94 -21.64 12.97
CA ARG A 226 7.75 -21.55 14.42
C ARG A 226 7.53 -20.12 14.92
N PRO A 227 6.71 -19.93 15.98
CA PRO A 227 6.66 -18.66 16.71
C PRO A 227 8.05 -18.28 17.23
N THR A 228 8.35 -16.98 17.18
CA THR A 228 9.63 -16.45 17.63
C THR A 228 9.57 -15.85 19.04
N GLY A 229 8.36 -15.49 19.50
CA GLY A 229 8.17 -14.63 20.67
C GLY A 229 8.54 -13.17 20.43
N GLU A 230 8.95 -12.80 19.20
CA GLU A 230 9.25 -11.42 18.85
C GLU A 230 7.94 -10.64 18.60
N PRO A 231 7.85 -9.39 19.11
CA PRO A 231 6.69 -8.55 18.88
C PRO A 231 6.57 -8.12 17.41
N PHE A 232 5.35 -8.27 16.85
CA PHE A 232 4.96 -7.67 15.57
C PHE A 232 4.18 -6.37 15.78
N VAL A 233 3.17 -6.39 16.64
CA VAL A 233 2.41 -5.18 17.03
C VAL A 233 2.46 -5.08 18.55
N THR A 234 2.74 -3.88 19.05
CA THR A 234 2.78 -3.59 20.48
C THR A 234 1.97 -2.35 20.81
N GLN A 235 1.52 -2.28 22.06
CA GLN A 235 0.82 -1.13 22.60
C GLN A 235 1.40 -0.73 23.97
N ARG A 236 1.72 0.56 24.13
CA ARG A 236 2.08 1.13 25.45
C ARG A 236 1.14 2.26 25.83
N GLY A 237 0.47 2.10 26.97
CA GLY A 237 -0.62 2.98 27.39
C GLY A 237 -1.80 2.88 26.42
N ARG A 238 -2.69 3.89 26.41
CA ARG A 238 -3.87 3.87 25.54
C ARG A 238 -3.57 4.19 24.06
N TRP A 239 -2.33 4.60 23.72
CA TRP A 239 -2.17 5.55 22.62
C TRP A 239 -0.94 5.34 21.71
N ARG A 240 -0.04 4.40 22.02
CA ARG A 240 1.17 4.17 21.21
C ARG A 240 1.14 2.78 20.64
N ILE A 241 0.93 2.67 19.33
CA ILE A 241 0.97 1.39 18.62
C ILE A 241 2.22 1.40 17.75
N SER A 242 3.09 0.40 17.94
CA SER A 242 4.23 0.17 17.07
C SER A 242 4.02 -1.15 16.34
N ALA A 243 4.04 -1.11 15.01
CA ALA A 243 3.96 -2.29 14.16
C ALA A 243 5.22 -2.44 13.33
N THR A 244 5.86 -3.60 13.38
CA THR A 244 6.90 -3.94 12.40
C THR A 244 6.28 -3.90 11.01
N ARG A 245 6.97 -3.31 10.03
CA ARG A 245 6.41 -2.92 8.72
C ARG A 245 5.45 -3.95 8.11
N PRO A 246 4.13 -3.65 8.00
CA PRO A 246 3.20 -4.49 7.27
C PRO A 246 3.32 -4.16 5.77
N SER A 247 3.92 -5.06 4.98
CA SER A 247 3.84 -4.96 3.52
C SER A 247 2.87 -6.01 2.98
N SER A 248 1.62 -5.61 2.72
CA SER A 248 0.73 -6.39 1.87
C SER A 248 0.83 -5.86 0.43
N HIS A 249 1.36 -6.67 -0.48
CA HIS A 249 1.12 -6.44 -1.90
C HIS A 249 -0.32 -6.86 -2.18
N THR A 250 -1.25 -5.92 -2.27
CA THR A 250 -2.54 -6.22 -2.90
C THR A 250 -2.27 -6.45 -4.37
N THR A 251 -2.15 -7.71 -4.79
CA THR A 251 -2.20 -8.09 -6.20
C THR A 251 -3.54 -7.61 -6.73
N SER A 252 -3.57 -6.46 -7.40
CA SER A 252 -4.76 -6.01 -8.10
C SER A 252 -4.98 -7.03 -9.21
N THR A 253 -5.90 -7.97 -9.00
CA THR A 253 -6.49 -8.74 -10.09
C THR A 253 -7.31 -7.76 -10.92
N ARG A 254 -6.62 -7.01 -11.78
CA ARG A 254 -7.26 -6.39 -12.94
C ARG A 254 -7.86 -7.55 -13.74
N ARG A 255 -9.17 -7.74 -13.63
CA ARG A 255 -9.94 -8.43 -14.66
C ARG A 255 -9.54 -7.77 -15.98
N CYS A 256 -8.81 -8.50 -16.82
CA CYS A 256 -8.64 -8.18 -18.23
C CYS A 256 -10.04 -8.06 -18.83
N ARG A 257 -10.53 -6.83 -18.98
CA ARG A 257 -11.58 -6.54 -19.97
C ARG A 257 -10.89 -6.56 -21.32
N CYS A 258 -11.12 -7.63 -22.08
CA CYS A 258 -10.87 -7.63 -23.51
C CYS A 258 -11.62 -6.45 -24.13
N ALA A 259 -10.89 -5.43 -24.53
CA ALA A 259 -11.39 -4.37 -25.39
C ALA A 259 -10.80 -4.60 -26.77
N ASN A 260 -11.68 -4.90 -27.72
CA ASN A 260 -11.44 -4.93 -29.15
C ASN A 260 -10.63 -3.72 -29.61
N SER A 261 -9.55 -3.96 -30.37
CA SER A 261 -9.14 -3.05 -31.44
C SER A 261 -8.81 -3.86 -32.69
N SER A 262 -9.71 -3.69 -33.65
CA SER A 262 -9.69 -4.10 -35.05
C SER A 262 -8.35 -3.88 -35.78
N ARG A 263 -7.84 -4.93 -36.43
CA ARG A 263 -7.32 -4.85 -37.81
C ARG A 263 -7.78 -6.07 -38.62
N THR A 264 -8.19 -5.75 -39.83
CA THR A 264 -8.98 -6.47 -40.83
C THR A 264 -8.15 -7.41 -41.72
N CYS A 265 -8.71 -8.58 -42.03
CA CYS A 265 -8.76 -9.22 -43.37
C CYS A 265 -9.71 -10.44 -43.25
N SER A 266 -11.00 -10.30 -43.58
CA SER A 266 -11.65 -10.73 -44.84
C SER A 266 -11.40 -12.22 -45.16
N THR A 267 -12.38 -13.14 -45.06
CA THR A 267 -13.59 -13.27 -45.89
C THR A 267 -14.75 -13.89 -45.08
N ALA A 268 -15.93 -13.26 -44.98
CA ALA A 268 -17.16 -13.54 -45.74
C ALA A 268 -17.44 -15.05 -45.95
N SER A 269 -18.55 -15.68 -45.54
CA SER A 269 -19.94 -15.21 -45.44
C SER A 269 -20.82 -16.16 -44.59
N CYS A 270 -21.81 -15.55 -43.93
CA CYS A 270 -22.94 -16.10 -43.14
C CYS A 270 -23.98 -16.87 -44.01
N PRO A 271 -25.16 -17.29 -43.51
CA PRO A 271 -25.54 -17.94 -42.24
C PRO A 271 -26.52 -19.10 -42.47
N SER A 272 -26.90 -19.86 -41.43
CA SER A 272 -28.32 -20.00 -41.01
C SER A 272 -28.58 -21.24 -40.13
N ARG A 273 -29.26 -20.98 -39.01
CA ARG A 273 -30.08 -21.90 -38.19
C ARG A 273 -29.27 -23.05 -37.57
N TRP A 274 -29.53 -23.45 -36.33
CA TRP A 274 -30.51 -24.50 -36.04
C TRP A 274 -30.76 -24.49 -34.53
N CYS A 275 -32.02 -24.25 -34.17
CA CYS A 275 -32.62 -24.73 -32.94
C CYS A 275 -33.54 -25.91 -33.31
N ALA A 276 -33.66 -26.86 -32.37
CA ALA A 276 -34.68 -27.90 -32.22
C ALA A 276 -34.38 -29.36 -32.69
N ARG A 277 -34.01 -30.17 -31.68
CA ARG A 277 -34.70 -31.40 -31.17
C ARG A 277 -34.67 -32.75 -31.96
N PRO A 278 -34.91 -33.89 -31.26
CA PRO A 278 -34.24 -35.17 -31.48
C PRO A 278 -35.15 -36.28 -32.07
N GLY A 279 -34.55 -37.42 -32.47
CA GLY A 279 -35.23 -38.72 -32.44
C GLY A 279 -34.98 -39.71 -33.60
N SER A 280 -34.29 -40.81 -33.25
CA SER A 280 -34.65 -42.21 -33.58
C SER A 280 -34.26 -42.90 -34.91
N HIS A 281 -33.75 -44.14 -34.70
CA HIS A 281 -33.84 -45.38 -35.48
C HIS A 281 -32.82 -45.77 -36.60
N HIS A 282 -32.24 -46.95 -36.35
CA HIS A 282 -31.83 -48.06 -37.24
C HIS A 282 -30.37 -48.21 -37.77
N SER A 283 -29.69 -49.17 -37.13
CA SER A 283 -29.10 -50.42 -37.66
C SER A 283 -27.86 -50.45 -38.58
N ALA A 284 -26.99 -51.39 -38.20
CA ALA A 284 -26.06 -52.24 -38.97
C ALA A 284 -24.58 -51.82 -39.13
N ALA A 285 -23.72 -52.84 -39.07
CA ALA A 285 -22.30 -52.84 -38.72
C ALA A 285 -21.35 -52.97 -39.97
N PRO A 286 -20.02 -53.24 -39.85
CA PRO A 286 -18.93 -52.49 -40.50
C PRO A 286 -18.31 -53.21 -41.74
N PRO A 287 -17.24 -52.67 -42.38
CA PRO A 287 -15.86 -53.06 -41.99
C PRO A 287 -14.74 -52.00 -42.21
N SER A 288 -13.60 -52.26 -41.57
CA SER A 288 -12.25 -51.64 -41.71
C SER A 288 -11.53 -52.03 -43.03
N PRO A 289 -10.21 -51.78 -43.26
CA PRO A 289 -9.26 -50.77 -42.75
C PRO A 289 -8.46 -50.10 -43.91
N ARG A 290 -7.68 -49.03 -43.66
CA ARG A 290 -6.36 -48.84 -44.31
C ARG A 290 -5.49 -47.78 -43.60
N ARG A 291 -4.27 -48.22 -43.32
CA ARG A 291 -3.13 -47.51 -42.72
C ARG A 291 -2.62 -46.37 -43.61
N ARG A 292 -2.09 -45.30 -43.00
CA ARG A 292 -0.68 -44.81 -43.12
C ARG A 292 -0.54 -43.45 -42.44
N THR A 293 0.15 -43.40 -41.29
CA THR A 293 1.53 -42.86 -41.10
C THR A 293 1.60 -41.35 -40.93
N GLY A 294 2.21 -40.89 -39.83
CA GLY A 294 2.96 -39.63 -39.86
C GLY A 294 2.86 -38.75 -38.61
N ALA A 295 3.81 -38.96 -37.71
CA ALA A 295 4.52 -37.96 -36.91
C ALA A 295 3.80 -37.15 -35.79
N CYS A 296 4.34 -37.39 -34.60
CA CYS A 296 4.20 -36.72 -33.31
C CYS A 296 4.10 -35.20 -33.31
N CYS A 297 3.19 -34.74 -32.45
CA CYS A 297 3.33 -33.56 -31.59
C CYS A 297 4.54 -33.68 -30.65
N THR A 298 5.13 -32.55 -30.28
CA THR A 298 5.40 -32.26 -28.86
C THR A 298 5.43 -30.76 -28.63
N CYS A 299 4.95 -30.40 -27.44
CA CYS A 299 4.55 -29.10 -26.93
C CYS A 299 5.67 -28.07 -26.77
#